data_AF-A0A8T3LZB4-F1
#
_entry.id   AF-A0A8T3LZB4-F1
#
_cell.length_a   1.000
_cell.length_b   1.000
_cell.length_c   1.000
_cell.angle_alpha   90.00
_cell.angle_beta   90.00
_cell.angle_gamma   90.00
#
_symmetry.space_group_name_H-M   'P 1'
#
loop_
_entity.id
_entity.type
_entity.pdbx_description
1 polymer ?
#
loop_
_entity_poly.entity_id
_entity_poly.type
_entity_poly.pdbx_seq_one_letter_code
_entity_poly.pdbx_strand_id
1 'polypeptide(L)'
;MDLIRDVADWLATGWGDRLGLFFPLVLLGVLGLYVLWLIIGYLRVSQVGINDKPTDQTVVALPSSPGSDAIEHPRGVPYCRVDQLGFPAGARFCTSCERDLSLDCTNCGATLSAGDASCYRCGTRTGVADTALLS
;
A
#
# COMPACT_ATOMS: atom_id res chain seq x y z
N MET A 1 -40.54 -30.54 44.50
CA MET A 1 -39.51 -29.49 44.63
C MET A 1 -38.10 -30.10 44.68
N ASP A 2 -37.99 -31.42 44.62
CA ASP A 2 -36.75 -32.18 44.80
C ASP A 2 -35.90 -32.21 43.53
N LEU A 3 -36.52 -32.25 42.34
CA LEU A 3 -35.82 -32.16 41.04
C LEU A 3 -34.91 -30.93 40.90
N ILE A 4 -35.30 -29.78 41.45
CA ILE A 4 -34.51 -28.54 41.35
C ILE A 4 -33.31 -28.61 42.31
N ARG A 5 -33.47 -29.24 43.48
CA ARG A 5 -32.40 -29.46 44.45
C ARG A 5 -31.39 -30.49 43.96
N ASP A 6 -31.86 -31.60 43.40
CA ASP A 6 -30.99 -32.64 42.83
C ASP A 6 -30.16 -32.12 41.66
N VAL A 7 -30.75 -31.27 40.80
CA VAL A 7 -30.03 -30.62 39.70
C VAL A 7 -29.00 -29.61 40.23
N ALA A 8 -29.33 -28.84 41.29
CA ALA A 8 -28.41 -27.89 41.89
C ALA A 8 -27.24 -28.59 42.59
N ASP A 9 -27.49 -29.67 43.32
CA ASP A 9 -26.45 -30.46 43.99
C ASP A 9 -25.55 -31.18 42.97
N TRP A 10 -26.11 -31.65 41.85
CA TRP A 10 -25.34 -32.21 40.73
C TRP A 10 -24.49 -31.14 40.01
N LEU A 11 -25.01 -29.92 39.84
CA LEU A 11 -24.23 -28.79 39.34
C LEU A 11 -23.09 -28.45 40.30
N ALA A 12 -23.34 -28.47 41.61
CA ALA A 12 -22.35 -28.09 42.61
C ALA A 12 -21.21 -29.12 42.76
N THR A 13 -21.50 -30.42 42.61
CA THR A 13 -20.51 -31.48 42.90
C THR A 13 -19.56 -31.83 41.75
N GLY A 14 -19.87 -31.48 40.50
CA GLY A 14 -19.09 -31.92 39.33
C GLY A 14 -18.49 -30.82 38.45
N TRP A 15 -18.72 -29.54 38.78
CA TRP A 15 -18.36 -28.43 37.89
C TRP A 15 -16.90 -27.98 38.02
N GLY A 16 -16.29 -28.09 39.21
CA GLY A 16 -14.91 -27.65 39.42
C GLY A 16 -13.91 -28.38 38.51
N ASP A 17 -14.00 -29.71 38.46
CA ASP A 17 -13.08 -30.56 37.69
C ASP A 17 -13.28 -30.41 36.17
N ARG A 18 -14.53 -30.25 35.74
CA ARG A 18 -14.86 -30.03 34.31
C ARG A 18 -14.43 -28.63 33.87
N LEU A 19 -14.73 -27.58 34.64
CA LEU A 19 -14.30 -26.23 34.31
C LEU A 19 -12.77 -26.08 34.32
N GLY A 20 -12.06 -26.82 35.16
CA GLY A 20 -10.60 -26.85 35.18
C GLY A 20 -9.97 -27.19 33.83
N LEU A 21 -10.61 -28.06 33.03
CA LEU A 21 -10.16 -28.43 31.69
C LEU A 21 -10.82 -27.61 30.58
N PHE A 22 -12.13 -27.38 30.66
CA PHE A 22 -12.86 -26.66 29.60
C PHE A 22 -12.48 -25.18 29.54
N PHE A 23 -12.30 -24.53 30.69
CA PHE A 23 -12.00 -23.10 30.73
C PHE A 23 -10.69 -22.73 30.00
N PRO A 24 -9.53 -23.35 30.27
CA PRO A 24 -8.29 -23.01 29.55
C PRO A 24 -8.37 -23.36 28.06
N LEU A 25 -9.06 -24.44 27.69
CA LEU A 25 -9.24 -24.82 26.28
C LEU A 25 -10.09 -23.79 25.52
N VAL A 26 -11.20 -23.35 26.10
CA VAL A 26 -12.06 -22.32 25.52
C VAL A 26 -11.29 -21.00 25.41
N LEU A 27 -10.57 -20.60 26.47
CA LEU A 27 -9.78 -19.37 26.46
C LEU A 27 -8.69 -19.40 25.38
N LEU A 28 -8.00 -20.52 25.24
CA LEU A 28 -6.98 -20.70 24.19
C LEU A 28 -7.60 -20.68 22.79
N GLY A 29 -8.79 -21.27 22.62
CA GLY A 29 -9.55 -21.22 21.36
C GLY A 29 -9.95 -19.80 20.98
N VAL A 30 -10.51 -19.02 21.92
CA VAL A 30 -10.89 -17.62 21.69
C VAL A 30 -9.66 -16.76 21.39
N LEU A 31 -8.57 -16.95 22.14
CA LEU A 31 -7.31 -16.25 21.90
C LEU A 31 -6.75 -16.56 20.51
N GLY A 32 -6.75 -17.83 20.11
CA GLY A 32 -6.31 -18.25 18.78
C GLY A 32 -7.16 -17.64 17.66
N LEU A 33 -8.49 -17.62 17.83
CA LEU A 33 -9.41 -17.01 16.88
C LEU A 33 -9.19 -15.49 16.76
N TYR A 34 -8.93 -14.82 17.88
CA TYR A 34 -8.59 -13.39 17.91
C TYR A 34 -7.28 -13.09 17.18
N VAL A 35 -6.22 -13.88 17.44
CA VAL A 35 -4.93 -13.72 16.74
C VAL A 35 -5.07 -13.98 15.24
N LEU A 36 -5.80 -15.04 14.84
CA LEU A 36 -6.08 -15.32 13.44
C LEU A 36 -6.82 -14.16 12.77
N TRP A 37 -7.82 -13.58 13.44
CA TRP A 37 -8.53 -12.41 12.95
C TRP A 37 -7.61 -11.20 12.76
N LEU A 38 -6.70 -10.92 13.72
CA LEU A 38 -5.69 -9.87 13.58
C LEU A 38 -4.74 -10.12 12.41
N ILE A 39 -4.28 -11.36 12.20
CA ILE A 39 -3.42 -11.71 11.07
C ILE A 39 -4.14 -11.46 9.75
N ILE A 40 -5.40 -11.89 9.61
CA ILE A 40 -6.20 -11.64 8.41
C ILE A 40 -6.39 -10.15 8.17
N GLY A 41 -6.72 -9.39 9.22
CA GLY A 41 -6.86 -7.93 9.14
C GLY A 41 -5.57 -7.26 8.71
N TYR A 42 -4.44 -7.66 9.30
CA TYR A 42 -3.11 -7.18 8.96
C TYR A 42 -2.77 -7.48 7.49
N LEU A 43 -2.90 -8.74 7.06
CA LEU A 43 -2.62 -9.14 5.68
C LEU A 43 -3.49 -8.38 4.68
N ARG A 44 -4.77 -8.15 5.01
CA ARG A 44 -5.68 -7.37 4.15
C ARG A 44 -5.22 -5.91 3.99
N VAL A 45 -4.72 -5.30 5.06
CA VAL A 45 -4.18 -3.92 5.01
C VAL A 45 -2.82 -3.90 4.30
N SER A 46 -1.97 -4.91 4.51
CA SER A 46 -0.66 -5.00 3.83
C SER A 46 -0.77 -5.37 2.35
N GLN A 47 -1.91 -5.88 1.89
CA GLN A 47 -2.18 -6.16 0.47
C GLN A 47 -2.56 -4.89 -0.33
N VAL A 48 -2.56 -3.70 0.28
CA VAL A 48 -2.70 -2.42 -0.42
C VAL A 48 -1.42 -2.19 -1.24
N GLY A 49 -1.48 -2.50 -2.54
CA GLY A 49 -0.39 -2.31 -3.51
C GLY A 49 0.01 -3.56 -4.32
N ILE A 50 -0.42 -4.77 -3.93
CA ILE A 50 -0.10 -6.01 -4.67
C ILE A 50 -1.10 -6.28 -5.82
N ASN A 51 -2.33 -5.77 -5.71
CA ASN A 51 -3.37 -5.94 -6.72
C ASN A 51 -3.38 -4.87 -7.82
N ASP A 52 -2.47 -3.92 -7.77
CA ASP A 52 -2.21 -3.07 -8.93
C ASP A 52 -1.51 -3.95 -9.96
N LYS A 53 -2.32 -4.56 -10.83
CA LYS A 53 -1.83 -5.22 -12.04
C LYS A 53 -0.80 -4.28 -12.66
N PRO A 54 0.44 -4.73 -12.93
CA PRO A 54 1.39 -3.94 -13.69
C PRO A 54 0.73 -3.69 -15.04
N THR A 55 0.06 -2.55 -15.15
CA THR A 55 -0.60 -2.10 -16.35
C THR A 55 0.51 -1.58 -17.21
N ASP A 56 1.25 -2.50 -17.83
CA ASP A 56 2.27 -2.28 -18.85
C ASP A 56 3.00 -0.93 -18.65
N GLN A 57 3.46 -0.68 -17.42
CA GLN A 57 4.15 0.54 -17.07
C GLN A 57 5.56 0.30 -17.54
N THR A 58 5.77 0.41 -18.86
CA THR A 58 7.08 0.26 -19.47
C THR A 58 7.96 1.36 -18.90
N VAL A 59 8.73 1.01 -17.88
CA VAL A 59 9.83 1.83 -17.39
C VAL A 59 10.88 1.76 -18.48
N VAL A 60 11.07 2.86 -19.21
CA VAL A 60 11.98 2.93 -20.35
C VAL A 60 13.25 3.64 -19.91
N ALA A 61 14.41 3.08 -20.22
CA ALA A 61 15.67 3.79 -20.04
C ALA A 61 15.68 5.05 -20.90
N LEU A 62 16.06 6.19 -20.32
CA LEU A 62 16.11 7.44 -21.06
C LEU A 62 17.19 7.38 -22.15
N PRO A 63 16.93 7.92 -23.35
CA PRO A 63 17.93 7.98 -24.40
C PRO A 63 19.07 8.92 -23.97
N SER A 64 20.29 8.39 -23.91
CA SER A 64 21.52 9.18 -23.80
C SER A 64 21.90 9.73 -25.18
N SER A 65 22.05 11.04 -25.32
CA SER A 65 22.44 11.67 -26.59
C SER A 65 23.93 11.42 -26.87
N PRO A 66 24.31 10.87 -28.04
CA PRO A 66 25.70 10.63 -28.37
C PRO A 66 26.43 11.96 -28.60
N GLY A 67 27.24 12.38 -27.62
CA GLY A 67 28.10 13.57 -27.70
C GLY A 67 27.85 14.66 -26.65
N SER A 68 26.90 14.47 -25.74
CA SER A 68 26.70 15.34 -24.57
C SER A 68 26.39 14.49 -23.34
N ASP A 69 27.00 14.81 -22.19
CA ASP A 69 26.61 14.23 -20.88
C ASP A 69 25.20 14.66 -20.42
N ALA A 70 24.47 15.40 -21.26
CA ALA A 70 23.09 15.78 -21.04
C ALA A 70 22.15 14.63 -21.43
N ILE A 71 21.42 14.12 -20.44
CA ILE A 71 20.32 13.18 -20.64
C ILE A 71 19.15 13.97 -21.22
N GLU A 72 18.65 13.55 -22.39
CA GLU A 72 17.49 14.14 -23.04
C GLU A 72 16.22 13.58 -22.37
N HIS A 73 15.46 14.43 -21.69
CA HIS A 73 14.25 14.03 -20.99
C HIS A 73 13.01 14.53 -21.75
N PRO A 74 12.06 13.64 -22.12
CA PRO A 74 10.82 14.07 -22.72
C PRO A 74 9.99 14.86 -21.71
N ARG A 75 9.49 16.03 -22.12
CA ARG A 75 8.64 16.89 -21.27
C ARG A 75 7.34 16.17 -20.95
N GLY A 76 6.84 16.37 -19.73
CA GLY A 76 5.59 15.77 -19.27
C GLY A 76 5.71 14.29 -18.87
N VAL A 77 6.89 13.69 -18.95
CA VAL A 77 7.14 12.31 -18.50
C VAL A 77 7.95 12.33 -17.20
N PRO A 78 7.46 11.69 -16.11
CA PRO A 78 8.24 11.54 -14.89
C PRO A 78 9.53 10.73 -15.13
N TYR A 79 10.64 11.15 -14.52
CA TYR A 79 11.93 10.49 -14.67
C TYR A 79 12.75 10.48 -13.37
N CYS A 80 13.58 9.45 -13.23
CA CYS A 80 14.58 9.35 -12.15
C CYS A 80 15.92 9.92 -12.63
N ARG A 81 16.42 10.94 -11.92
CA ARG A 81 17.75 11.54 -12.23
C ARG A 81 18.93 10.63 -11.91
N VAL A 82 18.74 9.68 -11.00
CA VAL A 82 19.80 8.79 -10.51
C VAL A 82 19.91 7.55 -11.40
N ASP A 83 18.80 6.81 -11.53
CA ASP A 83 18.75 5.57 -12.32
C ASP A 83 18.55 5.82 -13.82
N GLN A 84 18.24 7.06 -14.23
CA GLN A 84 17.97 7.45 -15.62
C GLN A 84 16.84 6.64 -16.27
N LEU A 85 15.77 6.43 -15.50
CA LEU A 85 14.58 5.70 -15.91
C LEU A 85 13.40 6.67 -16.11
N GLY A 86 12.67 6.50 -17.22
CA GLY A 86 11.38 7.17 -17.47
C GLY A 86 10.22 6.32 -16.98
N PHE A 87 9.23 6.98 -16.38
CA PHE A 87 8.05 6.36 -15.78
C PHE A 87 6.77 6.91 -16.42
N PRO A 88 5.65 6.18 -16.36
CA PRO A 88 4.37 6.67 -16.88
C PRO A 88 3.83 7.85 -16.05
N ALA A 89 2.89 8.59 -16.64
CA ALA A 89 2.21 9.69 -15.97
C ALA A 89 1.52 9.21 -14.67
N GLY A 90 1.66 9.99 -13.60
CA GLY A 90 1.11 9.67 -12.28
C GLY A 90 2.08 8.94 -11.34
N ALA A 91 3.21 8.42 -11.84
CA ALA A 91 4.24 7.86 -10.97
C ALA A 91 4.91 8.96 -10.13
N ARG A 92 5.02 8.72 -8.81
CA ARG A 92 5.59 9.68 -7.84
C ARG A 92 6.98 9.31 -7.34
N PHE A 93 7.27 8.01 -7.24
CA PHE A 93 8.50 7.47 -6.68
C PHE A 93 9.18 6.51 -7.64
N CYS A 94 10.52 6.48 -7.63
CA CYS A 94 11.29 5.49 -8.35
C CYS A 94 11.23 4.14 -7.63
N THR A 95 10.97 3.05 -8.36
CA THR A 95 10.94 1.69 -7.80
C THR A 95 12.33 1.09 -7.57
N SER A 96 13.40 1.73 -8.05
CA SER A 96 14.80 1.29 -7.88
C SER A 96 15.47 1.98 -6.69
N CYS A 97 15.51 3.32 -6.70
CA CYS A 97 16.20 4.10 -5.67
C CYS A 97 15.27 4.76 -4.62
N GLU A 98 13.96 4.51 -4.69
CA GLU A 98 12.94 5.03 -3.77
C GLU A 98 12.86 6.56 -3.64
N ARG A 99 13.49 7.29 -4.57
CA ARG A 99 13.49 8.75 -4.58
C ARG A 99 12.30 9.32 -5.34
N ASP A 100 11.91 10.54 -5.00
CA ASP A 100 10.91 11.31 -5.74
C ASP A 100 11.31 11.47 -7.21
N LEU A 101 10.34 11.22 -8.10
CA LEU A 101 10.50 11.41 -9.53
C LEU A 101 10.47 12.91 -9.87
N SER A 102 11.27 13.30 -10.86
CA SER A 102 11.26 14.64 -11.43
C SER A 102 10.41 14.68 -12.69
N LEU A 103 9.84 15.83 -13.00
CA LEU A 103 9.02 16.06 -14.19
C LEU A 103 9.37 17.42 -14.79
N ASP A 104 9.48 17.50 -16.11
CA ASP A 104 9.64 18.79 -16.79
C ASP A 104 8.30 19.27 -17.32
N CYS A 105 7.94 20.52 -17.00
CA CYS A 105 6.66 21.09 -17.40
C CYS A 105 6.49 21.08 -18.93
N THR A 106 5.39 20.54 -19.41
CA THR A 106 5.03 20.52 -20.83
C THR A 106 4.95 21.90 -21.45
N ASN A 107 4.49 22.90 -20.68
CA ASN A 107 4.32 24.26 -21.14
C ASN A 107 5.62 25.09 -21.01
N CYS A 108 6.15 25.27 -19.78
CA CYS A 108 7.26 26.19 -19.54
C CYS A 108 8.64 25.54 -19.40
N GLY A 109 8.73 24.21 -19.38
CA GLY A 109 9.99 23.48 -19.20
C GLY A 109 10.63 23.59 -17.83
N ALA A 110 9.94 24.13 -16.82
CA ALA A 110 10.43 24.13 -15.45
C ALA A 110 10.50 22.69 -14.90
N THR A 111 11.57 22.37 -14.17
CA THR A 111 11.71 21.12 -13.42
C THR A 111 10.86 21.16 -12.16
N LEU A 112 10.11 20.10 -11.94
CA LEU A 112 9.05 19.95 -10.94
C LEU A 112 9.21 18.61 -10.22
N SER A 113 8.57 18.47 -9.05
CA SER A 113 8.35 17.14 -8.48
C SER A 113 7.19 16.47 -9.19
N ALA A 114 7.32 15.18 -9.51
CA ALA A 114 6.23 14.38 -10.06
C ALA A 114 5.10 14.13 -9.04
N GLY A 115 5.20 14.66 -7.81
CA GLY A 115 4.09 14.73 -6.85
C GLY A 115 3.24 16.00 -6.98
N ASP A 116 3.75 17.05 -7.60
CA ASP A 116 3.07 18.35 -7.70
C ASP A 116 1.88 18.24 -8.66
N ALA A 117 0.72 18.77 -8.30
CA ALA A 117 -0.49 18.76 -9.14
C ALA A 117 -0.48 19.81 -10.26
N SER A 118 0.38 20.83 -10.14
CA SER A 118 0.51 21.92 -11.11
C SER A 118 1.89 22.55 -11.06
N CYS A 119 2.33 23.11 -12.17
CA CYS A 119 3.58 23.82 -12.26
C CYS A 119 3.57 25.11 -11.42
N TYR A 120 4.49 25.23 -10.47
CA TYR A 120 4.63 26.45 -9.63
C TYR A 120 4.94 27.71 -10.44
N ARG A 121 5.46 27.57 -11.67
CA ARG A 121 5.89 28.70 -12.50
C ARG A 121 4.82 29.20 -13.47
N CYS A 122 4.02 28.30 -14.04
CA CYS A 122 3.05 28.66 -15.10
C CYS A 122 1.62 28.17 -14.83
N GLY A 123 1.38 27.47 -13.71
CA GLY A 123 0.05 26.97 -13.33
C GLY A 123 -0.49 25.82 -14.20
N THR A 124 0.27 25.34 -15.19
CA THR A 124 -0.15 24.21 -16.03
C THR A 124 -0.27 22.95 -15.16
N ARG A 125 -1.39 22.24 -15.26
CA ARG A 125 -1.59 20.96 -14.57
C ARG A 125 -0.59 19.92 -15.07
N THR A 126 -0.13 19.10 -14.15
CA THR A 126 0.79 18.00 -14.40
C THR A 126 0.00 16.68 -14.37
N GLY A 127 0.54 15.64 -14.99
CA GLY A 127 -0.14 14.34 -15.13
C GLY A 127 -0.52 13.64 -13.82
N VAL A 128 -0.14 14.17 -12.66
CA VAL A 128 -0.58 13.75 -11.31
C VAL A 128 -2.01 14.16 -11.02
N ALA A 129 -2.41 15.35 -11.50
CA ALA A 129 -3.77 15.85 -11.35
C ALA A 129 -4.72 15.20 -12.36
N ASP A 130 -4.22 14.85 -13.54
CA ASP A 130 -5.02 14.26 -14.62
C ASP A 130 -5.33 12.78 -14.36
N THR A 131 -4.42 12.02 -13.73
CA THR A 131 -4.70 10.64 -13.30
C THR A 131 -5.69 10.57 -12.13
N ALA A 132 -5.66 11.54 -11.21
CA ALA A 132 -6.60 11.62 -10.08
C ALA A 132 -8.06 11.95 -10.48
N LEU A 133 -8.28 12.42 -11.71
CA LEU A 133 -9.62 12.68 -12.25
C LEU A 133 -10.20 11.51 -13.06
N LEU A 134 -9.37 10.51 -13.38
CA LEU A 134 -9.74 9.32 -14.15
C LEU A 134 -9.90 8.06 -13.27
N SER A 135 -9.64 8.16 -11.97
CA SER A 135 -9.89 7.14 -10.93
C SER A 135 -11.13 7.47 -10.11
#